data_AF-A0A930X477-F1
#
_entry.id   AF-A0A930X477-F1
#
_cell.length_a   1.000
_cell.length_b   1.000
_cell.length_c   1.000
_cell.angle_alpha   90.00
_cell.angle_beta   90.00
_cell.angle_gamma   90.00
#
_symmetry.space_group_name_H-M   'P 1'
#
loop_
_entity.id
_entity.type
_entity.pdbx_description
1 polymer ?
#
loop_
_entity_poly.entity_id
_entity_poly.type
_entity_poly.pdbx_seq_one_letter_code
_entity_poly.pdbx_strand_id
1 'polypeptide(L)'
;MQTETRPWWQEGDLHDKTLDHWLVAASNNRLATALDALMAIKEDLGASISFSNKDELMRYVYEMTGCIDAMAEQIESPEAIPVSRAVYAAAEALGYLPREAILTELEAQ
;
A
#
# COMPACT_ATOMS: atom_id res chain seq x y z
N MET A 1 -4.94 -23.94 -23.90
CA MET A 1 -4.03 -22.82 -23.62
C MET A 1 -3.86 -22.74 -22.12
N GLN A 2 -2.67 -23.07 -21.61
CA GLN A 2 -2.32 -22.77 -20.23
C GLN A 2 -1.81 -21.33 -20.23
N THR A 3 -2.51 -20.43 -19.54
CA THR A 3 -2.00 -19.10 -19.24
C THR A 3 -0.98 -19.25 -18.13
N GLU A 4 0.31 -19.05 -18.46
CA GLU A 4 1.35 -18.85 -17.46
C GLU A 4 0.94 -17.65 -16.61
N THR A 5 0.69 -17.88 -15.32
CA THR A 5 0.42 -16.81 -14.35
C THR A 5 1.71 -16.03 -14.17
N ARG A 6 1.80 -14.87 -14.85
CA ARG A 6 2.89 -13.93 -14.63
C ARG A 6 2.69 -13.25 -13.27
N PRO A 7 3.78 -12.86 -12.59
CA PRO A 7 3.65 -12.08 -11.38
C PRO A 7 2.94 -10.75 -11.66
N TRP A 8 2.02 -10.34 -10.79
CA TRP A 8 1.12 -9.21 -10.99
C TRP A 8 1.81 -7.86 -11.17
N TRP A 9 3.05 -7.69 -10.68
CA TRP A 9 3.87 -6.49 -10.95
C TRP A 9 4.38 -6.40 -12.40
N GLN A 10 4.12 -7.40 -13.23
CA GLN A 10 4.38 -7.41 -14.67
C GLN A 10 3.10 -7.24 -15.50
N GLU A 11 1.94 -7.11 -14.87
CA GLU A 11 0.65 -6.95 -15.54
C GLU A 11 -0.02 -5.65 -15.09
N GLY A 12 0.11 -4.61 -15.93
CA GLY A 12 -0.60 -3.35 -15.72
C GLY A 12 0.06 -2.14 -16.35
N ASP A 13 0.13 -2.08 -17.68
CA ASP A 13 0.26 -0.77 -18.32
C ASP A 13 -1.08 -0.05 -18.13
N LEU A 14 -1.05 1.18 -17.60
CA LEU A 14 -2.18 2.10 -17.40
C LEU A 14 -2.92 2.50 -18.71
N HIS A 15 -2.74 1.76 -19.80
CA HIS A 15 -3.17 2.08 -21.17
C HIS A 15 -4.08 1.01 -21.81
N ASP A 16 -4.69 0.12 -21.02
CA ASP A 16 -5.46 -1.00 -21.57
C ASP A 16 -6.90 -0.63 -21.98
N LYS A 17 -7.45 -1.34 -22.98
CA LYS A 17 -8.59 -0.89 -23.81
C LYS A 17 -9.99 -1.15 -23.23
N THR A 18 -10.10 -1.81 -22.08
CA THR A 18 -11.39 -2.18 -21.45
C THR A 18 -11.43 -1.76 -19.98
N LEU A 19 -12.64 -1.46 -19.47
CA LEU A 19 -12.84 -1.04 -18.08
C LEU A 19 -12.33 -2.09 -17.09
N ASP A 20 -12.59 -3.37 -17.34
CA ASP A 20 -12.17 -4.46 -16.46
C ASP A 20 -10.65 -4.55 -16.34
N HIS A 21 -9.92 -4.42 -17.45
CA HIS A 21 -8.45 -4.42 -17.42
C HIS A 21 -7.90 -3.20 -16.68
N TRP A 22 -8.52 -2.03 -16.88
CA TRP A 22 -8.15 -0.82 -16.15
C TRP A 22 -8.36 -0.99 -14.63
N LEU A 23 -9.48 -1.58 -14.21
CA LEU A 23 -9.77 -1.86 -12.80
C LEU A 23 -8.75 -2.84 -12.19
N VAL A 24 -8.35 -3.88 -12.94
CA VAL A 24 -7.31 -4.83 -12.52
C VAL A 24 -5.96 -4.12 -12.36
N ALA A 25 -5.54 -3.32 -13.36
CA ALA A 25 -4.29 -2.58 -13.29
C ALA A 25 -4.29 -1.56 -12.14
N ALA A 26 -5.39 -0.86 -11.91
CA ALA A 26 -5.54 0.05 -10.78
C ALA A 26 -5.40 -0.68 -9.44
N SER A 27 -6.02 -1.85 -9.30
CA SER A 27 -5.89 -2.70 -8.09
C SER A 27 -4.44 -3.16 -7.88
N ASN A 28 -3.79 -3.66 -8.94
CA ASN A 28 -2.39 -4.08 -8.88
C ASN A 28 -1.47 -2.92 -8.44
N ASN A 29 -1.65 -1.72 -8.98
CA ASN A 29 -0.84 -0.56 -8.59
C ASN A 29 -1.01 -0.18 -7.12
N ARG A 30 -2.22 -0.32 -6.55
CA ARG A 30 -2.45 -0.10 -5.11
C ARG A 30 -1.70 -1.13 -4.27
N LEU A 31 -1.75 -2.40 -4.66
CA LEU A 31 -1.03 -3.48 -3.98
C LEU A 31 0.50 -3.28 -4.06
N ALA A 32 1.04 -2.81 -5.20
CA ALA A 32 2.46 -2.45 -5.34
C ALA A 32 2.83 -1.33 -4.38
N THR A 33 2.07 -0.25 -4.39
CA THR A 33 2.32 0.90 -3.52
C THR A 33 2.30 0.49 -2.04
N ALA A 34 1.33 -0.32 -1.63
CA ALA A 34 1.23 -0.80 -0.25
C ALA A 34 2.39 -1.74 0.12
N LEU A 35 2.83 -2.59 -0.79
CA LEU A 35 4.00 -3.45 -0.58
C LEU A 35 5.28 -2.62 -0.40
N ASP A 36 5.55 -1.68 -1.31
CA ASP A 36 6.73 -0.82 -1.25
C ASP A 36 6.74 0.00 0.05
N ALA A 37 5.59 0.53 0.44
CA ALA A 37 5.42 1.24 1.71
C ALA A 37 5.74 0.35 2.93
N LEU A 38 5.22 -0.88 2.96
CA LEU A 38 5.50 -1.83 4.05
C LEU A 38 6.98 -2.18 4.14
N MET A 39 7.64 -2.36 3.00
CA MET A 39 9.07 -2.63 2.96
C MET A 39 9.88 -1.45 3.49
N ALA A 40 9.57 -0.22 3.05
CA ALA A 40 10.21 0.99 3.56
C ALA A 40 9.99 1.18 5.08
N ILE A 41 8.76 1.01 5.55
CA ILE A 41 8.43 1.08 7.00
C ILE A 41 9.21 0.03 7.80
N LYS A 42 9.39 -1.17 7.24
CA LYS A 42 10.15 -2.24 7.88
C LYS A 42 11.65 -1.97 7.89
N GLU A 43 12.22 -1.56 6.77
CA GLU A 43 13.66 -1.46 6.57
C GLU A 43 14.24 -0.12 7.03
N ASP A 44 13.57 0.99 6.66
CA ASP A 44 14.05 2.35 6.96
C ASP A 44 13.63 2.79 8.36
N LEU A 45 12.39 2.50 8.74
CA LEU A 45 11.80 2.96 10.00
C LEU A 45 11.83 1.92 11.13
N GLY A 46 12.39 0.74 10.85
CA GLY A 46 12.64 -0.30 11.86
C GLY A 46 11.38 -0.95 12.44
N ALA A 47 10.26 -0.95 11.71
CA ALA A 47 9.02 -1.58 12.17
C ALA A 47 9.21 -3.08 12.47
N SER A 48 8.57 -3.57 13.54
CA SER A 48 8.64 -4.97 13.99
C SER A 48 7.76 -5.92 13.16
N ILE A 49 7.59 -5.65 11.87
CA ILE A 49 6.84 -6.52 10.96
C ILE A 49 7.72 -7.74 10.64
N SER A 50 7.19 -8.93 10.91
CA SER A 50 7.79 -10.19 10.51
C SER A 50 6.81 -10.92 9.61
N PHE A 51 7.23 -11.22 8.38
CA PHE A 51 6.52 -12.11 7.48
C PHE A 51 7.43 -13.31 7.18
N SER A 52 6.91 -14.49 7.47
CA SER A 52 7.60 -15.78 7.40
C SER A 52 7.41 -16.44 6.03
N ASN A 53 6.39 -16.00 5.31
CA ASN A 53 5.99 -16.52 4.01
C ASN A 53 5.21 -15.46 3.22
N LYS A 54 4.88 -15.80 1.96
CA LYS A 54 4.13 -14.93 1.05
C LYS A 54 2.73 -14.58 1.57
N ASP A 55 2.04 -15.51 2.22
CA ASP A 55 0.66 -15.28 2.67
C ASP A 55 0.60 -14.27 3.81
N GLU A 56 1.56 -14.32 4.73
CA GLU A 56 1.72 -13.31 5.78
C GLU A 56 2.05 -11.93 5.20
N LEU A 57 2.95 -11.87 4.21
CA LEU A 57 3.24 -10.62 3.51
C LEU A 57 1.98 -10.03 2.86
N MET A 58 1.24 -10.86 2.11
CA MET A 58 0.02 -10.42 1.44
C MET A 58 -1.06 -9.99 2.43
N ARG A 59 -1.16 -10.61 3.61
CA ARG A 59 -2.06 -10.14 4.68
C ARG A 59 -1.77 -8.68 5.05
N TYR A 60 -0.50 -8.35 5.33
CA TYR A 60 -0.13 -6.97 5.68
C TYR A 60 -0.42 -5.99 4.52
N VAL A 61 -0.16 -6.39 3.27
CA VAL A 61 -0.46 -5.57 2.09
C VAL A 61 -1.97 -5.26 1.99
N TYR A 62 -2.83 -6.26 2.20
CA TYR A 62 -4.28 -6.06 2.19
C TYR A 62 -4.78 -5.23 3.37
N GLU A 63 -4.23 -5.43 4.57
CA GLU A 63 -4.56 -4.60 5.76
C GLU A 63 -4.21 -3.13 5.52
N MET A 64 -3.00 -2.85 5.00
CA MET A 64 -2.56 -1.50 4.64
C MET A 64 -3.47 -0.86 3.59
N THR A 65 -3.74 -1.58 2.49
CA THR A 65 -4.60 -1.09 1.41
C THR A 65 -6.01 -0.78 1.92
N GLY A 66 -6.60 -1.69 2.70
CA GLY A 66 -7.92 -1.50 3.28
C GLY A 66 -8.01 -0.31 4.22
N CYS A 67 -6.95 -0.03 4.99
CA CYS A 67 -6.90 1.14 5.85
C CYS A 67 -6.83 2.46 5.03
N ILE A 68 -6.02 2.48 3.97
CA ILE A 68 -5.93 3.63 3.06
C ILE A 68 -7.27 3.89 2.35
N ASP A 69 -7.91 2.85 1.84
CA ASP A 69 -9.22 2.95 1.17
C ASP A 69 -10.29 3.44 2.16
N ALA A 70 -10.34 2.89 3.39
CA ALA A 70 -11.28 3.33 4.42
C ALA A 70 -11.05 4.80 4.84
N MET A 71 -9.80 5.27 4.86
CA MET A 71 -9.49 6.68 5.10
C MET A 71 -10.01 7.56 3.95
N ALA A 72 -9.83 7.12 2.71
CA ALA A 72 -10.30 7.86 1.54
C ALA A 72 -11.84 8.02 1.50
N GLU A 73 -12.58 7.02 1.98
CA GLU A 73 -14.05 7.08 2.07
C GLU A 73 -14.58 8.08 3.10
N GLN A 74 -13.77 8.44 4.09
CA GLN A 74 -14.17 9.30 5.22
C GLN A 74 -13.85 10.79 5.01
N ILE A 75 -13.18 11.14 3.91
CA ILE A 75 -12.66 12.49 3.67
C ILE A 75 -13.32 13.06 2.41
N GLU A 76 -13.65 14.34 2.43
CA GLU A 76 -14.38 15.02 1.35
C GLU A 76 -13.57 15.10 0.03
N SER A 77 -12.24 15.24 0.14
CA SER A 77 -11.31 15.33 -1.00
C SER A 77 -10.10 14.41 -0.78
N PRO A 78 -10.26 13.08 -0.88
CA PRO A 78 -9.19 12.14 -0.61
C PRO A 78 -7.99 12.29 -1.56
N GLU A 79 -8.21 12.79 -2.77
CA GLU A 79 -7.18 13.11 -3.76
C GLU A 79 -6.24 14.26 -3.33
N ALA A 80 -6.67 15.08 -2.37
CA ALA A 80 -5.84 16.14 -1.81
C ALA A 80 -4.87 15.63 -0.72
N ILE A 81 -5.00 14.36 -0.30
CA ILE A 81 -4.14 13.75 0.71
C ILE A 81 -2.91 13.16 0.02
N PRO A 82 -1.68 13.58 0.38
CA PRO A 82 -0.47 12.95 -0.13
C PRO A 82 -0.45 11.45 0.21
N VAL A 83 -0.05 10.61 -0.76
CA VAL A 83 0.05 9.15 -0.56
C VAL A 83 0.93 8.81 0.64
N SER A 84 2.03 9.52 0.85
CA SER A 84 2.90 9.34 2.02
C SER A 84 2.13 9.54 3.33
N ARG A 85 1.32 10.59 3.44
CA ARG A 85 0.51 10.88 4.63
C ARG A 85 -0.56 9.82 4.86
N ALA A 86 -1.19 9.33 3.78
CA ALA A 86 -2.13 8.22 3.85
C ALA A 86 -1.47 6.95 4.39
N VAL A 87 -0.28 6.62 3.87
CA VAL A 87 0.52 5.46 4.29
C VAL A 87 0.93 5.58 5.76
N TYR A 88 1.41 6.74 6.21
CA TYR A 88 1.81 6.92 7.61
C TYR A 88 0.62 6.80 8.56
N ALA A 89 -0.51 7.43 8.23
CA ALA A 89 -1.72 7.32 9.05
C ALA A 89 -2.22 5.86 9.12
N ALA A 90 -2.16 5.13 8.01
CA ALA A 90 -2.52 3.71 7.98
C ALA A 90 -1.54 2.85 8.79
N ALA A 91 -0.24 3.09 8.67
CA ALA A 91 0.80 2.41 9.44
C ALA A 91 0.66 2.66 10.96
N GLU A 92 0.29 3.87 11.36
CA GLU A 92 -0.05 4.20 12.76
C GLU A 92 -1.28 3.42 13.22
N ALA A 93 -2.35 3.44 12.44
CA ALA A 93 -3.61 2.76 12.77
C ALA A 93 -3.45 1.24 12.89
N LEU A 94 -2.58 0.65 12.07
CA LEU A 94 -2.24 -0.78 12.10
C LEU A 94 -1.17 -1.13 13.14
N GLY A 95 -0.59 -0.14 13.81
CA GLY A 95 0.44 -0.34 14.84
C GLY A 95 1.79 -0.81 14.29
N TYR A 96 2.05 -0.61 12.99
CA TYR A 96 3.33 -0.96 12.37
C TYR A 96 4.43 0.03 12.76
N LEU A 97 4.08 1.29 13.04
CA LEU A 97 4.99 2.32 13.52
C LEU A 97 4.61 2.80 14.92
N PRO A 98 5.57 3.02 15.83
CA PRO A 98 5.32 3.77 17.05
C PRO A 98 5.04 5.24 16.71
N ARG A 99 4.05 5.84 17.39
CA ARG A 99 3.54 7.20 17.14
C ARG A 99 4.63 8.30 17.11
N GLU A 100 5.75 8.07 17.78
CA GLU A 100 6.88 9.01 17.89
C GLU A 100 7.76 9.05 16.62
N ALA A 101 7.82 7.96 15.84
CA ALA A 101 8.63 7.92 14.61
C ALA A 101 8.02 8.81 13.50
N ILE A 102 6.69 8.82 13.39
CA ILE A 102 5.95 9.53 12.34
C ILE A 102 6.10 11.05 12.45
N LEU A 103 6.12 11.59 13.66
CA LEU A 103 6.25 13.04 13.88
C LEU A 103 7.63 13.56 13.45
N THR A 104 8.69 12.75 13.58
CA THR A 104 10.04 13.15 13.22
C THR A 104 10.22 13.29 11.70
N GLU A 105 9.61 12.40 10.91
CA GLU A 105 9.64 12.52 9.44
C GLU A 105 8.73 13.62 8.90
N LEU A 106 7.54 13.80 9.48
CA LEU A 106 6.58 14.83 9.03
C LEU A 106 7.05 16.25 9.34
N GLU A 107 7.88 16.44 10.37
CA GLU A 107 8.49 17.72 10.72
C GLU A 107 9.77 18.02 9.93
N ALA A 108 10.33 17.02 9.23
CA ALA A 108 11.55 17.17 8.42
C ALA A 108 11.28 17.54 6.94
N GLN A 109 10.01 17.65 6.52
CA GLN A 109 9.57 18.02 5.16
C GLN A 109 8.93 19.43 5.16
#